data_AF-A0A350LTD3-F1
#
_entry.id   AF-A0A350LTD3-F1
#
_cell.length_a   1.000
_cell.length_b   1.000
_cell.length_c   1.000
_cell.angle_alpha   90.00
_cell.angle_beta   90.00
_cell.angle_gamma   90.00
#
_symmetry.space_group_name_H-M   'P 1'
#
loop_
_entity.id
_entity.type
_entity.pdbx_description
1 polymer ?
#
loop_
_entity_poly.entity_id
_entity_poly.type
_entity_poly.pdbx_seq_one_letter_code
_entity_poly.pdbx_strand_id
1 'polypeptide(L)'
;AVILSFMSGVLWGFASKATGTLAATGYALSVIPALWAFFMTGGGPVSAGMNLIFGFAGLLALDWQFARWGLAPDWWIPLRLLLSAVAIACLAIGTFL
;
A
#
# COMPACT_ATOMS: atom_id res chain seq x y z
N ALA A 1 5.09 4.33 -8.46
CA ALA A 1 6.08 3.61 -7.62
C ALA A 1 6.35 4.33 -6.31
N VAL A 2 6.78 5.60 -6.33
CA VAL A 2 7.21 6.36 -5.13
C VAL A 2 6.20 6.35 -3.99
N ILE A 3 4.94 6.70 -4.24
CA ILE A 3 3.90 6.74 -3.20
C ILE A 3 3.66 5.35 -2.60
N LEU A 4 3.63 4.31 -3.44
CA LEU A 4 3.44 2.93 -3.00
C LEU A 4 4.59 2.49 -2.08
N SER A 5 5.83 2.79 -2.45
CA SER A 5 7.01 2.51 -1.61
C SER A 5 6.99 3.32 -0.31
N PHE A 6 6.65 4.61 -0.38
CA PHE A 6 6.56 5.49 0.79
C PHE A 6 5.58 4.96 1.85
N MET A 7 4.44 4.44 1.41
CA MET A 7 3.41 3.87 2.29
C MET A 7 3.90 2.68 3.12
N SER A 8 4.97 1.99 2.69
CA SER A 8 5.65 0.98 3.50
C SER A 8 6.18 1.55 4.81
N GLY A 9 6.73 2.77 4.78
CA GLY A 9 7.21 3.46 5.98
C GLY A 9 6.07 3.83 6.93
N VAL A 10 4.88 4.14 6.38
CA VAL A 10 3.69 4.41 7.21
C VAL A 10 3.21 3.15 7.92
N LEU A 11 3.10 2.02 7.21
CA LEU A 11 2.74 0.73 7.81
C LEU A 11 3.76 0.30 8.87
N TRP A 12 5.05 0.56 8.63
CA TRP A 12 6.10 0.31 9.63
C TRP A 12 5.89 1.17 10.88
N GLY A 13 5.51 2.45 10.72
CA GLY A 13 5.16 3.34 11.82
C GLY A 13 3.88 2.92 12.58
N PHE A 14 2.97 2.16 11.98
CA PHE A 14 1.86 1.53 12.70
C PHE A 14 2.32 0.27 13.44
N ALA A 15 3.17 -0.54 12.83
CA ALA A 15 3.71 -1.74 13.45
C ALA A 15 4.51 -1.44 14.73
N SER A 16 5.17 -0.26 14.81
CA SER A 16 5.91 0.15 16.01
C SER A 16 5.06 0.40 17.25
N LYS A 17 3.73 0.51 17.09
CA LYS A 17 2.78 0.59 18.21
C LYS A 17 2.46 -0.78 18.83
N ALA A 18 2.75 -1.86 18.12
CA ALA A 18 2.52 -3.23 18.60
C ALA A 18 3.74 -3.77 19.36
N THR A 19 3.56 -4.88 20.09
CA THR A 19 4.64 -5.61 20.74
C THR A 19 4.57 -7.11 20.44
N GLY A 20 5.67 -7.82 20.69
CA GLY A 20 5.77 -9.27 20.49
C GLY A 20 5.55 -9.69 19.04
N THR A 21 4.83 -10.81 18.85
CA THR A 21 4.61 -11.41 17.53
C THR A 21 3.85 -10.49 16.57
N LEU A 22 2.90 -9.69 17.08
CA LEU A 22 2.12 -8.77 16.24
C LEU A 22 3.00 -7.68 15.61
N ALA A 23 3.99 -7.17 16.35
CA ALA A 23 4.96 -6.21 15.82
C ALA A 23 5.82 -6.83 14.72
N ALA A 24 6.33 -8.04 14.94
CA ALA A 24 7.13 -8.75 13.94
C ALA A 24 6.35 -8.99 12.64
N THR A 25 5.10 -9.45 12.74
CA THR A 25 4.21 -9.60 11.58
C THR A 25 3.93 -8.25 10.91
N GLY A 26 3.67 -7.20 11.68
CA GLY A 26 3.45 -5.85 11.15
C GLY A 26 4.66 -5.33 10.37
N TYR A 27 5.87 -5.49 10.89
CA TYR A 27 7.09 -5.11 10.18
C TYR A 27 7.29 -5.92 8.91
N ALA A 28 7.08 -7.23 8.94
CA ALA A 28 7.18 -8.06 7.74
C ALA A 28 6.18 -7.62 6.65
N LEU A 29 4.92 -7.38 7.04
CA LEU A 29 3.89 -6.91 6.10
C LEU A 29 4.17 -5.51 5.56
N SER A 30 4.78 -4.63 6.36
CA SER A 30 5.07 -3.25 5.95
C SER A 30 6.05 -3.15 4.78
N VAL A 31 6.90 -4.15 4.56
CA VAL A 31 7.93 -4.12 3.51
C VAL A 31 7.38 -4.53 2.14
N ILE A 32 6.22 -5.21 2.11
CA ILE A 32 5.60 -5.74 0.89
C ILE A 32 5.37 -4.66 -0.18
N PRO A 33 4.80 -3.46 0.11
CA PRO A 33 4.54 -2.47 -0.94
C PRO A 33 5.82 -1.93 -1.59
N ALA A 34 6.91 -1.78 -0.83
CA ALA A 34 8.20 -1.34 -1.35
C ALA A 34 8.83 -2.40 -2.26
N LEU A 35 8.81 -3.67 -1.85
CA LEU A 35 9.30 -4.77 -2.68
C LEU A 35 8.46 -4.94 -3.94
N TRP A 36 7.13 -4.83 -3.83
CA TRP A 36 6.24 -4.85 -4.97
C TRP A 36 6.59 -3.74 -5.97
N ALA A 37 6.75 -2.50 -5.49
CA ALA A 37 7.15 -1.39 -6.34
C ALA A 37 8.51 -1.64 -7.01
N PHE A 38 9.49 -2.20 -6.29
CA PHE A 38 10.82 -2.45 -6.83
C PHE A 38 10.82 -3.50 -7.96
N PHE A 39 10.15 -4.64 -7.74
CA PHE A 39 10.18 -5.75 -8.70
C PHE A 39 9.19 -5.58 -9.85
N MET A 40 8.02 -4.98 -9.61
CA MET A 40 6.90 -5.03 -10.57
C MET A 40 6.85 -3.83 -11.52
N THR A 41 7.67 -2.79 -11.35
CA THR A 41 7.60 -1.59 -12.22
C THR A 41 8.53 -1.61 -13.45
N GLY A 42 9.28 -2.69 -13.68
CA GLY A 42 10.32 -2.76 -14.73
C GLY A 42 9.87 -3.21 -16.14
N GLY A 43 8.59 -3.50 -16.38
CA GLY A 43 8.10 -4.19 -17.59
C GLY A 43 7.55 -3.32 -18.73
N GLY A 44 7.86 -2.01 -18.76
CA GLY A 44 7.27 -1.04 -19.71
C GLY A 44 6.01 -0.35 -19.19
N PRO A 45 5.51 0.71 -19.87
CA PRO A 45 4.51 1.63 -19.31
C PRO A 45 3.19 0.96 -18.90
N VAL A 46 2.64 0.09 -19.77
CA VAL A 46 1.35 -0.58 -19.51
C VAL A 46 1.46 -1.59 -18.38
N SER A 47 2.49 -2.44 -18.40
CA SER A 47 2.74 -3.44 -17.35
C SER A 47 3.01 -2.77 -16.00
N ALA A 48 3.83 -1.70 -16.00
CA ALA A 48 4.08 -0.92 -14.79
C ALA A 48 2.82 -0.25 -14.26
N GLY A 49 1.98 0.33 -15.12
CA GLY A 49 0.69 0.92 -14.74
C GLY A 49 -0.24 -0.10 -14.09
N MET A 50 -0.41 -1.26 -14.74
CA MET A 50 -1.24 -2.35 -14.23
C MET A 50 -0.73 -2.89 -12.87
N ASN A 51 0.58 -3.08 -12.74
CA ASN A 51 1.20 -3.52 -11.49
C ASN A 51 1.05 -2.47 -10.36
N LEU A 52 1.08 -1.18 -10.68
CA LEU A 52 0.84 -0.13 -9.69
C LEU A 52 -0.63 -0.11 -9.23
N ILE A 53 -1.59 -0.36 -10.12
CA ILE A 53 -3.01 -0.51 -9.74
C ILE A 53 -3.18 -1.65 -8.73
N PHE A 54 -2.64 -2.84 -9.05
CA PHE A 54 -2.68 -3.98 -8.13
C PHE A 54 -1.92 -3.69 -6.82
N GLY A 55 -0.79 -2.98 -6.90
CA GLY A 55 -0.03 -2.55 -5.73
C GLY A 55 -0.85 -1.67 -4.79
N PHE A 56 -1.55 -0.66 -5.32
CA PHE A 56 -2.41 0.22 -4.51
C PHE A 56 -3.62 -0.52 -3.93
N ALA A 57 -4.22 -1.45 -4.67
CA ALA A 57 -5.31 -2.29 -4.17
C ALA A 57 -4.84 -3.20 -3.02
N GLY A 58 -3.69 -3.86 -3.19
CA GLY A 58 -3.07 -4.68 -2.15
C GLY A 58 -2.67 -3.86 -0.92
N LEU A 59 -2.13 -2.66 -1.12
CA LEU A 59 -1.82 -1.73 -0.03
C LEU A 59 -3.08 -1.35 0.77
N LEU A 60 -4.21 -1.09 0.10
CA LEU A 60 -5.46 -0.78 0.79
C LEU A 60 -5.97 -1.97 1.63
N ALA A 61 -5.74 -3.21 1.18
CA ALA A 61 -6.03 -4.40 1.97
C ALA A 61 -5.14 -4.52 3.20
N LEU A 62 -3.84 -4.16 3.09
CA LEU A 62 -2.94 -4.07 4.24
C LEU A 62 -3.37 -2.97 5.21
N ASP A 63 -3.68 -1.77 4.71
CA ASP A 63 -4.21 -0.65 5.51
C ASP A 63 -5.40 -1.13 6.36
N TRP A 64 -6.33 -1.88 5.75
CA TRP A 64 -7.50 -2.44 6.45
C TRP A 64 -7.12 -3.45 7.54
N GLN A 65 -6.13 -4.30 7.28
CA GLN A 65 -5.67 -5.26 8.29
C GLN A 65 -5.02 -4.55 9.49
N PHE A 66 -4.22 -3.51 9.25
CA PHE A 66 -3.64 -2.70 10.33
C PHE A 66 -4.69 -1.91 11.12
N ALA A 67 -5.75 -1.45 10.46
CA ALA A 67 -6.90 -0.84 11.14
C ALA A 67 -7.67 -1.86 12.00
N ARG A 68 -7.87 -3.09 11.50
CA ARG A 68 -8.48 -4.19 12.28
C ARG A 68 -7.68 -4.57 13.51
N TRP A 69 -6.36 -4.44 13.46
CA TRP A 69 -5.48 -4.64 14.63
C TRP A 69 -5.43 -3.43 15.58
N GLY A 70 -6.17 -2.35 15.31
CA GLY A 70 -6.18 -1.14 16.13
C GLY A 70 -4.88 -0.33 16.08
N LEU A 71 -4.02 -0.58 15.09
CA LEU A 71 -2.73 0.11 14.94
C LEU A 71 -2.87 1.41 14.14
N ALA A 72 -3.81 1.43 13.20
CA ALA A 72 -4.17 2.62 12.44
C ALA A 72 -5.28 3.42 13.14
N PRO A 73 -5.29 4.76 13.03
CA PRO A 73 -6.37 5.58 13.58
C PRO A 73 -7.68 5.41 12.78
N ASP A 74 -8.83 5.68 13.42
CA ASP A 74 -10.16 5.40 12.85
C ASP A 74 -10.46 6.13 11.53
N TRP A 75 -9.86 7.31 11.33
CA TRP A 75 -9.99 8.10 10.11
C TRP A 75 -9.11 7.62 8.96
N TRP A 76 -8.20 6.66 9.18
CA TRP A 76 -7.21 6.24 8.19
C TRP A 76 -7.85 5.60 6.95
N ILE A 77 -8.76 4.65 7.16
CA ILE A 77 -9.41 3.90 6.09
C ILE A 77 -10.25 4.78 5.16
N PRO A 78 -11.15 5.65 5.64
CA PRO A 78 -11.92 6.50 4.73
C PRO A 78 -11.02 7.43 3.91
N LEU A 79 -9.96 7.97 4.51
CA LEU A 79 -8.97 8.76 3.78
C LEU A 79 -8.25 7.93 2.70
N ARG A 80 -7.75 6.74 3.07
CA ARG A 80 -7.01 5.87 2.16
C ARG A 80 -7.87 5.32 1.03
N LEU A 81 -9.15 5.08 1.27
CA LEU A 81 -10.11 4.67 0.25
C LEU A 81 -10.21 5.73 -0.85
N LEU A 82 -10.44 6.99 -0.46
CA LEU A 82 -10.56 8.10 -1.41
C LEU A 82 -9.26 8.30 -2.20
N LEU A 83 -8.13 8.38 -1.52
CA LEU A 83 -6.84 8.60 -2.17
C LEU A 83 -6.44 7.44 -3.10
N SER A 84 -6.67 6.20 -2.69
CA SER A 84 -6.36 5.02 -3.51
C SER A 84 -7.29 4.92 -4.70
N ALA A 85 -8.58 5.22 -4.54
CA ALA A 85 -9.54 5.22 -5.65
C ALA A 85 -9.14 6.24 -6.72
N VAL A 86 -8.80 7.48 -6.31
CA VAL A 86 -8.33 8.51 -7.25
C VAL A 86 -7.02 8.09 -7.93
N ALA A 87 -6.04 7.58 -7.17
CA ALA A 87 -4.78 7.12 -7.73
C ALA A 87 -4.95 5.98 -8.74
N ILE A 88 -5.79 4.99 -8.41
CA ILE A 88 -6.11 3.86 -9.29
C ILE A 88 -6.84 4.35 -10.54
N ALA A 89 -7.79 5.28 -10.43
CA ALA A 89 -8.49 5.84 -11.58
C ALA A 89 -7.52 6.58 -12.52
N CYS A 90 -6.64 7.43 -11.99
CA CYS A 90 -5.61 8.11 -12.78
C CYS A 90 -4.65 7.13 -13.46
N LEU A 91 -4.22 6.09 -12.75
CA LEU A 91 -3.37 5.05 -13.32
C LEU A 91 -4.10 4.26 -14.42
N ALA A 92 -5.37 3.92 -14.21
CA ALA A 92 -6.18 3.22 -15.19
C ALA A 92 -6.33 4.05 -16.47
N ILE A 93 -6.62 5.35 -16.34
CA ILE A 93 -6.67 6.27 -17.47
C ILE A 93 -5.34 6.25 -18.22
N GLY A 94 -4.20 6.50 -17.55
CA GLY A 94 -2.90 6.53 -18.23
C GLY A 94 -2.37 5.18 -18.73
N THR A 95 -3.00 4.07 -18.35
CA THR A 95 -2.61 2.71 -18.77
C THR A 95 -3.46 2.21 -19.94
N PHE A 96 -4.75 2.57 -19.97
CA PHE A 96 -5.74 2.01 -20.90
C PHE A 96 -6.26 2.99 -21.96
N LEU A 97 -6.06 4.30 -21.78
CA LEU A 97 -6.44 5.36 -22.72
C LEU A 97 -5.20 6.02 -23.32
#